data_AF-A0A1M4WXK3-F1
#
_entry.id   AF-A0A1M4WXK3-F1
#
_cell.length_a   1.000
_cell.length_b   1.000
_cell.length_c   1.000
_cell.angle_alpha   90.00
_cell.angle_beta   90.00
_cell.angle_gamma   90.00
#
_symmetry.space_group_name_H-M   'P 1'
#
loop_
_entity.id
_entity.type
_entity.pdbx_description
1 polymer ?
#
loop_
_entity_poly.entity_id
_entity_poly.type
_entity_poly.pdbx_seq_one_letter_code
_entity_poly.pdbx_strand_id
1 'polypeptide(L)'
;MNFIDKFFSKYSQEKIIKWFKQVCIAEAISCVLLYGVAMIWIRYAENVYSIVFISVIGSLHGLFFTLYLLLCLPARKIYQWDDEDFVFALLSAFFPFATIWVDKKLARFDRE
;
A
#
# COMPACT_ATOMS: atom_id res chain seq x y z
N MET A 1 9.42 -22.24 -3.58
CA MET A 1 8.19 -21.77 -4.25
C MET A 1 6.96 -22.19 -3.46
N ASN A 2 6.29 -21.33 -2.71
CA ASN A 2 6.76 -20.52 -1.58
C ASN A 2 5.58 -20.49 -0.59
N PHE A 3 5.84 -20.60 0.72
CA PHE A 3 4.83 -20.70 1.79
C PHE A 3 3.64 -19.73 1.65
N ILE A 4 3.91 -18.54 1.12
CA ILE A 4 2.95 -17.49 0.76
C ILE A 4 1.88 -18.02 -0.21
N ASP A 5 2.27 -18.71 -1.27
CA ASP A 5 1.37 -19.25 -2.29
C ASP A 5 0.39 -20.27 -1.69
N LYS A 6 0.90 -21.13 -0.80
CA LYS A 6 0.11 -22.14 -0.08
C LYS A 6 -0.84 -21.54 0.95
N PHE A 7 -0.49 -20.37 1.49
CA PHE A 7 -1.35 -19.63 2.42
C PHE A 7 -2.47 -18.90 1.67
N PHE A 8 -2.13 -18.23 0.57
CA PHE A 8 -3.09 -17.49 -0.26
C PHE A 8 -3.96 -18.40 -1.13
N SER A 9 -3.51 -19.61 -1.49
CA SER A 9 -4.34 -20.61 -2.21
C SER A 9 -5.57 -21.07 -1.40
N LYS A 10 -5.59 -20.81 -0.09
CA LYS A 10 -6.74 -21.09 0.78
C LYS A 10 -7.87 -20.06 0.63
N TYR A 11 -7.58 -18.90 0.05
CA TYR A 11 -8.52 -17.78 -0.10
C TYR A 11 -8.85 -17.56 -1.58
N SER A 12 -10.11 -17.19 -1.88
CA SER A 12 -10.50 -16.82 -3.25
C SER A 12 -9.72 -15.60 -3.73
N GLN A 13 -9.33 -15.59 -5.00
CA GLN A 13 -8.61 -14.49 -5.64
C GLN A 13 -9.34 -13.16 -5.45
N GLU A 14 -10.67 -13.17 -5.51
CA GLU A 14 -11.51 -11.98 -5.29
C GLU A 14 -11.33 -11.36 -3.90
N LYS A 15 -11.12 -12.18 -2.87
CA LYS A 15 -10.87 -11.68 -1.50
C LYS A 15 -9.51 -11.02 -1.39
N ILE A 16 -8.48 -11.63 -1.98
CA ILE A 16 -7.11 -11.10 -1.99
C ILE A 16 -7.07 -9.76 -2.72
N ILE A 17 -7.73 -9.69 -3.88
CA ILE A 17 -7.92 -8.45 -4.62
C ILE A 17 -8.59 -7.40 -3.75
N LYS A 18 -9.72 -7.73 -3.12
CA LYS A 18 -10.45 -6.78 -2.28
C LYS A 18 -9.60 -6.24 -1.13
N TRP A 19 -8.82 -7.10 -0.48
CA TRP A 19 -7.85 -6.70 0.54
C TRP A 19 -6.75 -5.81 -0.03
N PHE A 20 -6.19 -6.16 -1.18
CA PHE A 20 -5.20 -5.34 -1.88
C PHE A 20 -5.75 -3.94 -2.16
N LYS A 21 -6.97 -3.80 -2.70
CA LYS A 21 -7.62 -2.51 -2.93
C LYS A 21 -7.77 -1.70 -1.64
N GLN A 22 -8.23 -2.35 -0.57
CA GLN A 22 -8.40 -1.70 0.74
C GLN A 22 -7.06 -1.22 1.29
N VAL A 23 -6.00 -2.01 1.14
CA VAL A 23 -4.65 -1.65 1.59
C VAL A 23 -4.07 -0.54 0.74
N CYS A 24 -4.23 -0.53 -0.59
CA CYS A 24 -3.83 0.59 -1.45
C CYS A 24 -4.47 1.91 -1.00
N ILE A 25 -5.78 1.88 -0.73
CA ILE A 25 -6.52 3.06 -0.27
C ILE A 25 -6.06 3.49 1.12
N ALA A 26 -5.90 2.54 2.05
CA ALA A 26 -5.43 2.83 3.41
C ALA A 26 -3.99 3.36 3.42
N GLU A 27 -3.11 2.84 2.57
CA GLU A 27 -1.75 3.33 2.42
C GLU A 27 -1.73 4.74 1.85
N ALA A 28 -2.50 5.02 0.79
CA ALA A 28 -2.60 6.36 0.23
C ALA A 28 -3.14 7.38 1.25
N ILE A 29 -4.18 7.01 2.01
CA ILE A 29 -4.74 7.86 3.08
C ILE A 29 -3.71 8.07 4.19
N SER A 30 -3.06 7.01 4.68
CA SER A 30 -2.07 7.10 5.76
C SER A 30 -0.82 7.89 5.34
N CYS A 31 -0.42 7.79 4.07
CA CYS A 31 0.69 8.57 3.49
C CYS A 31 0.34 10.06 3.45
N VAL A 32 -0.87 10.41 2.98
CA VAL A 32 -1.36 11.79 2.98
C VAL A 32 -1.51 12.33 4.41
N LEU A 33 -1.97 11.51 5.37
CA LEU A 33 -2.01 11.91 6.77
C LEU A 33 -0.61 12.13 7.34
N LEU A 34 0.37 11.30 6.99
CA LEU A 34 1.76 11.46 7.46
C LEU A 34 2.39 12.76 6.92
N TYR A 35 2.37 12.96 5.60
CA TYR A 35 3.00 14.11 4.97
C TYR A 35 2.17 15.41 5.09
N GLY A 36 0.85 15.30 5.06
CA GLY A 36 -0.08 16.44 5.08
C GLY A 36 -0.50 16.87 6.47
N VAL A 37 -0.60 15.96 7.44
CA VAL A 37 -1.01 16.31 8.81
C VAL A 37 0.16 16.24 9.76
N ALA A 38 0.87 15.11 9.83
CA ALA A 38 1.87 14.90 10.86
C ALA A 38 3.12 15.78 10.67
N MET A 39 3.63 15.89 9.43
CA MET A 39 4.74 16.80 9.08
C MET A 39 4.38 18.28 9.18
N ILE A 40 3.11 18.67 8.97
CA ILE A 40 2.68 20.05 9.17
C ILE A 40 2.56 20.34 10.67
N TRP A 41 2.00 19.42 11.45
CA TRP A 41 1.79 19.60 12.88
C TRP A 41 3.10 19.82 13.63
N ILE A 42 4.15 19.03 13.35
CA ILE A 42 5.45 19.20 14.01
C ILE A 42 6.06 20.58 13.76
N ARG A 43 5.73 21.21 12.62
CA ARG A 43 6.20 22.56 12.28
C ARG A 43 5.49 23.67 13.07
N TYR A 44 4.28 23.44 13.56
CA TYR A 44 3.49 24.42 14.32
C TYR A 44 3.52 24.19 15.83
N ALA A 45 3.80 22.96 16.28
CA ALA A 45 3.90 22.62 17.69
C ALA A 45 5.16 21.78 17.92
N GLU A 46 6.25 22.43 18.35
CA GLU A 46 7.47 21.77 18.82
C GLU A 46 7.29 21.22 20.24
N ASN A 47 6.26 20.40 20.43
CA ASN A 47 5.93 19.80 21.72
C ASN A 47 6.13 18.28 21.65
N VAL A 48 6.37 17.64 22.80
CA VAL A 48 6.48 16.18 22.93
C VAL A 48 5.29 15.45 22.28
N TYR A 49 4.08 15.99 22.39
CA TYR A 49 2.88 15.43 21.79
C TYR A 49 2.95 15.31 20.26
N SER A 50 3.57 16.27 19.57
CA SER A 50 3.67 16.27 18.11
C SER A 50 4.70 15.25 17.62
N ILE A 51 5.76 15.02 18.40
CA ILE A 51 6.76 13.97 18.14
C ILE A 51 6.14 12.57 18.32
N VAL A 52 5.37 12.38 19.39
CA VAL A 52 4.64 11.12 19.59
C VAL A 52 3.63 10.89 18.47
N PHE A 53 2.90 11.94 18.06
CA PHE A 53 1.92 11.86 16.98
C PHE A 53 2.55 11.44 15.64
N ILE A 54 3.66 12.09 15.22
CA ILE A 54 4.34 11.73 13.96
C ILE A 54 4.90 10.30 14.02
N SER A 55 5.39 9.86 15.17
CA SER A 55 5.90 8.51 15.37
C SER A 55 4.78 7.46 15.25
N VAL A 56 3.61 7.72 15.82
CA VAL A 56 2.44 6.84 15.72
C VAL A 56 1.91 6.76 14.29
N ILE A 57 1.71 7.91 13.63
CA ILE A 57 1.22 7.94 12.24
C ILE A 57 2.25 7.32 11.29
N GLY A 58 3.55 7.58 11.50
CA GLY A 58 4.64 6.99 10.73
C GLY A 58 4.68 5.47 10.88
N SER A 59 4.54 4.96 12.10
CA SER A 59 4.48 3.52 12.36
C SER A 59 3.24 2.87 11.72
N LEU A 60 2.09 3.55 11.79
CA LEU A 60 0.86 3.07 11.15
C LEU A 60 0.99 3.04 9.62
N HIS A 61 1.59 4.06 9.02
CA HIS A 61 1.88 4.09 7.60
C HIS A 61 2.86 2.98 7.19
N GLY A 62 3.95 2.78 7.95
CA GLY A 62 4.90 1.69 7.71
C GLY A 62 4.27 0.29 7.78
N LEU A 63 3.27 0.12 8.66
CA LEU A 63 2.47 -1.10 8.72
C LEU A 63 1.65 -1.31 7.44
N PHE A 64 0.95 -0.28 6.96
CA PHE A 64 0.17 -0.37 5.71
C PHE A 64 1.07 -0.60 4.49
N PHE A 65 2.22 0.06 4.43
CA PHE A 65 3.23 -0.13 3.39
C PHE A 65 3.74 -1.58 3.34
N THR A 66 4.03 -2.17 4.51
CA THR A 66 4.46 -3.58 4.58
C THR A 66 3.36 -4.54 4.12
N LEU A 67 2.10 -4.29 4.52
CA LEU A 67 0.95 -5.06 4.06
C LEU A 67 0.75 -4.95 2.55
N TYR A 68 0.96 -3.76 1.98
CA TYR A 68 0.89 -3.54 0.54
C TYR A 68 1.91 -4.39 -0.19
N LEU A 69 3.19 -4.36 0.24
CA LEU A 69 4.25 -5.17 -0.37
C LEU A 69 3.95 -6.67 -0.30
N LEU A 70 3.43 -7.15 0.85
CA LEU A 70 3.05 -8.55 1.02
C LEU A 70 1.90 -8.97 0.08
N LEU A 71 0.90 -8.11 -0.11
CA LEU A 71 -0.23 -8.36 -1.01
C LEU A 71 0.12 -8.12 -2.49
N CYS A 72 1.17 -7.35 -2.77
CA CYS A 72 1.69 -7.12 -4.12
C CYS A 72 2.26 -8.42 -4.74
N LEU A 73 2.85 -9.30 -3.93
CA LEU A 73 3.37 -10.60 -4.39
C LEU A 73 2.29 -11.53 -4.99
N PRO A 74 1.16 -11.83 -4.32
CA PRO A 74 0.07 -12.58 -4.93
C PRO A 74 -0.65 -11.77 -6.02
N ALA A 75 -0.79 -10.44 -5.87
CA ALA A 75 -1.40 -9.59 -6.89
C ALA A 75 -0.69 -9.68 -8.24
N ARG A 76 0.66 -9.72 -8.25
CA ARG A 76 1.46 -9.93 -9.47
C ARG A 76 1.04 -11.19 -10.21
N LYS A 77 0.80 -12.30 -9.51
CA LYS A 77 0.36 -13.57 -10.10
C LYS A 77 -1.08 -13.53 -10.59
N ILE A 78 -1.98 -12.91 -9.80
CA ILE A 78 -3.42 -12.84 -10.10
C ILE A 78 -3.68 -12.01 -11.35
N TYR A 79 -3.04 -10.86 -11.44
CA TYR A 79 -3.20 -9.92 -12.55
C TYR A 79 -2.19 -10.12 -13.68
N GLN A 80 -1.36 -11.17 -13.60
CA GLN A 80 -0.31 -11.49 -14.59
C GLN A 80 0.53 -10.27 -14.98
N TRP A 81 0.98 -9.50 -13.98
CA TRP A 81 1.80 -8.32 -14.22
C TRP A 81 3.18 -8.70 -14.75
N ASP A 82 3.64 -7.97 -15.77
CA ASP A 82 5.03 -8.05 -16.24
C ASP A 82 6.00 -7.45 -15.19
N ASP A 83 7.31 -7.63 -15.38
CA ASP A 83 8.32 -7.07 -14.48
C ASP A 83 8.25 -5.54 -14.44
N GLU A 84 7.93 -4.88 -15.57
CA GLU A 84 7.74 -3.42 -15.62
C GLU A 84 6.59 -2.97 -14.70
N ASP A 85 5.42 -3.59 -14.85
CA ASP A 85 4.23 -3.31 -14.05
C ASP A 85 4.45 -3.54 -12.56
N PHE A 86 5.19 -4.61 -12.23
CA PHE A 86 5.53 -4.93 -10.85
C PHE A 86 6.47 -3.87 -10.25
N VAL A 87 7.46 -3.40 -11.00
CA VAL A 87 8.34 -2.31 -10.57
C VAL A 87 7.56 -1.00 -10.41
N PHE A 88 6.65 -0.68 -11.35
CA PHE A 88 5.77 0.49 -11.20
C PHE A 88 4.86 0.37 -9.96
N ALA A 89 4.35 -0.82 -9.65
CA ALA A 89 3.56 -1.06 -8.45
C ALA A 89 4.40 -0.83 -7.17
N LEU A 90 5.63 -1.36 -7.11
CA LEU A 90 6.53 -1.12 -5.99
C LEU A 90 6.90 0.36 -5.84
N LEU A 91 7.23 1.04 -6.94
CA LEU A 91 7.54 2.47 -6.94
C LEU A 91 6.34 3.32 -6.51
N SER A 92 5.12 2.88 -6.81
CA SER A 92 3.91 3.58 -6.41
C SER A 92 3.73 3.66 -4.89
N ALA A 93 4.26 2.70 -4.14
CA ALA A 93 4.18 2.69 -2.67
C ALA A 93 5.04 3.78 -2.03
N PHE A 94 5.98 4.38 -2.77
CA PHE A 94 6.81 5.50 -2.29
C PHE A 94 6.15 6.86 -2.50
N PHE A 95 5.23 6.98 -3.46
CA PHE A 95 4.59 8.25 -3.78
C PHE A 95 3.17 8.28 -3.21
N PRO A 96 2.81 9.34 -2.44
CA PRO A 96 1.43 9.51 -2.01
C PRO A 96 0.52 9.53 -3.25
N PHE A 97 -0.63 8.84 -3.16
CA PHE A 97 -1.61 8.66 -4.25
C PHE A 97 -1.22 7.72 -5.39
N ALA A 98 0.04 7.31 -5.54
CA ALA A 98 0.40 6.43 -6.65
C ALA A 98 -0.15 5.01 -6.44
N THR A 99 -0.35 4.55 -5.20
CA THR A 99 -1.04 3.28 -4.91
C THR A 99 -2.52 3.25 -5.33
N ILE A 100 -3.21 4.40 -5.33
CA ILE A 100 -4.55 4.52 -5.92
C ILE A 100 -4.50 4.38 -7.44
N TRP A 101 -3.45 4.91 -8.08
CA TRP A 101 -3.25 4.74 -9.51
C TRP A 101 -3.00 3.28 -9.87
N VAL A 102 -2.24 2.54 -9.06
CA VAL A 102 -2.05 1.09 -9.23
C VAL A 102 -3.37 0.32 -9.15
N ASP A 103 -4.21 0.59 -8.15
CA ASP A 103 -5.54 -0.02 -8.11
C ASP A 103 -6.36 0.31 -9.38
N LYS A 104 -6.35 1.58 -9.82
CA LYS A 104 -7.19 2.01 -10.94
C LYS A 104 -6.69 1.60 -12.32
N LYS A 105 -5.37 1.41 -12.49
CA LYS A 105 -4.73 1.13 -13.78
C LYS A 105 -4.26 -0.33 -13.88
N LEU A 106 -3.57 -0.85 -12.86
CA LEU A 106 -2.96 -2.18 -12.89
C LEU A 106 -3.92 -3.30 -12.43
N ALA A 107 -4.86 -2.99 -11.52
CA ALA A 107 -5.83 -3.95 -10.99
C ALA A 107 -7.11 -4.07 -11.84
N ARG A 108 -6.97 -4.04 -13.17
CA ARG A 108 -8.01 -4.40 -14.15
C ARG A 108 -7.69 -5.76 -14.76
N PHE A 109 -8.69 -6.65 -14.79
CA PHE A 109 -8.61 -7.93 -15.49
C PHE A 109 -8.73 -7.79 -17.01
N ASP A 110 -9.27 -6.67 -17.47
CA ASP A 110 -9.49 -6.35 -18.87
C ASP A 110 -8.32 -5.50 -19.38
N ARG A 111 -7.17 -6.15 -19.59
CA ARG A 111 -6.08 -5.58 -20.38
C ARG A 111 -6.16 -6.23 -21.75
N GLU A 112 -6.72 -5.49 -22.69
CA GLU A 112 -6.62 -5.79 -24.11
C GLU A 112 -5.16 -5.71 -24.59
#